data_AF-A0A3C0GRW7-F1
#
_entry.id   AF-A0A3C0GRW7-F1
#
_cell.length_a   1.000
_cell.length_b   1.000
_cell.length_c   1.000
_cell.angle_alpha   90.00
_cell.angle_beta   90.00
_cell.angle_gamma   90.00
#
_symmetry.space_group_name_H-M   'P 1'
#
loop_
_entity.id
_entity.type
_entity.pdbx_description
1 polymer ?
#
loop_
_entity_poly.entity_id
_entity_poly.type
_entity_poly.pdbx_seq_one_letter_code
_entity_poly.pdbx_strand_id
1 'polypeptide(L)'
;MTTTAQRAFVLSVLVLLMAATRVNHFMAIPDASWAVFFIGGFYLRSWTRWAFPLLMALAIVVDVLVISSSGQQYLQHYCVSPGTWMLLPAYFSLWAGGMLLRHGYHGAHWSTLGKGVLLLVAAVAVCHLFAQGGFYWSSKMVAEPSVAGWLKNYADWFVPYLRTAAIYVGLAAALQLTTEQVGKLLQARQDVLR
;
A
#
# COMPACT_ATOMS: atom_id res chain seq x y z
N MET A 1 -21.87 14.52 -1.60
CA MET A 1 -20.46 14.98 -1.73
C MET A 1 -20.07 14.90 -3.19
N THR A 2 -19.29 15.85 -3.73
CA THR A 2 -18.76 15.73 -5.10
C THR A 2 -17.70 14.62 -5.15
N THR A 3 -17.50 14.01 -6.33
CA THR A 3 -16.48 12.98 -6.53
C THR A 3 -15.07 13.47 -6.19
N THR A 4 -14.81 14.77 -6.36
CA THR A 4 -13.55 15.44 -6.01
C THR A 4 -13.36 15.51 -4.49
N ALA A 5 -14.38 15.94 -3.75
CA ALA A 5 -14.30 16.03 -2.29
C ALA A 5 -14.09 14.66 -1.64
N GLN A 6 -14.74 13.62 -2.16
CA GLN A 6 -14.53 12.25 -1.69
C GLN A 6 -13.09 11.76 -1.94
N ARG A 7 -12.53 12.03 -3.13
CA ARG A 7 -11.14 11.65 -3.44
C ARG A 7 -10.12 12.40 -2.58
N ALA A 8 -10.34 13.70 -2.36
CA ALA A 8 -9.52 14.50 -1.48
C ALA A 8 -9.54 13.94 -0.05
N PHE A 9 -10.73 13.61 0.46
CA PHE A 9 -10.89 12.98 1.77
C PHE A 9 -10.12 11.65 1.87
N VAL A 10 -10.31 10.75 0.89
CA VAL A 10 -9.57 9.48 0.86
C VAL A 10 -8.06 9.70 0.84
N LEU A 11 -7.57 10.63 0.01
CA LEU A 11 -6.15 10.96 -0.04
C LEU A 11 -5.64 11.48 1.31
N SER A 12 -6.37 12.39 1.96
CA SER A 12 -6.01 12.89 3.29
C SER A 12 -5.92 11.77 4.33
N VAL A 13 -6.90 10.86 4.35
CA VAL A 13 -6.90 9.69 5.25
C VAL A 13 -5.68 8.79 4.97
N LEU A 14 -5.37 8.52 3.70
CA LEU A 14 -4.22 7.70 3.31
C LEU A 14 -2.89 8.35 3.70
N VAL A 15 -2.75 9.67 3.50
CA VAL A 15 -1.56 10.43 3.92
C VAL A 15 -1.37 10.34 5.43
N LEU A 16 -2.43 10.57 6.22
CA LEU A 16 -2.36 10.50 7.68
C LEU A 16 -2.04 9.09 8.18
N LEU A 17 -2.67 8.07 7.61
CA LEU A 17 -2.41 6.67 7.95
C LEU A 17 -0.96 6.28 7.66
N MET A 18 -0.45 6.67 6.49
CA MET A 18 0.93 6.39 6.10
C MET A 18 1.92 7.11 7.03
N ALA A 19 1.72 8.41 7.29
CA ALA A 19 2.57 9.17 8.20
C ALA A 19 2.56 8.58 9.62
N ALA A 20 1.39 8.18 10.14
CA ALA A 20 1.27 7.65 11.50
C ALA A 20 1.91 6.26 11.68
N THR A 21 1.92 5.43 10.63
CA THR A 21 2.40 4.04 10.72
C THR A 21 3.84 3.87 10.25
N ARG A 22 4.29 4.70 9.31
CA ARG A 22 5.64 4.64 8.75
C ARG A 22 6.72 5.28 9.66
N VAL A 23 6.31 6.14 10.59
CA VAL A 23 7.22 6.75 11.59
C VAL A 23 7.74 5.73 12.61
N ASN A 24 7.05 4.60 12.79
CA ASN A 24 7.32 3.67 13.88
C ASN A 24 8.13 2.45 13.40
N HIS A 25 9.45 2.50 13.57
CA HIS A 25 10.27 1.28 13.54
C HIS A 25 10.08 0.41 14.81
N PHE A 26 9.52 0.98 15.89
CA PHE A 26 9.38 0.35 17.20
C PHE A 26 7.92 -0.01 17.55
N MET A 27 7.53 -1.19 17.06
CA MET A 27 6.70 -2.22 17.71
C MET A 27 5.19 -2.07 17.99
N ALA A 28 4.55 -0.90 17.96
CA ALA A 28 3.10 -0.88 18.28
C ALA A 28 2.18 -1.18 17.07
N ILE A 29 2.50 -0.66 15.88
CA ILE A 29 1.60 -0.69 14.72
C ILE A 29 2.41 -0.97 13.44
N PRO A 30 2.10 -2.04 12.68
CA PRO A 30 2.77 -2.33 11.41
C PRO A 30 2.58 -1.22 10.37
N ASP A 31 3.62 -0.95 9.57
CA ASP A 31 3.59 0.03 8.47
C ASP A 31 2.48 -0.30 7.44
N ALA A 32 1.57 0.65 7.23
CA ALA A 32 0.44 0.51 6.32
C ALA A 32 0.79 0.83 4.86
N SER A 33 2.02 1.26 4.55
CA SER A 33 2.40 1.82 3.25
C SER A 33 1.98 0.95 2.05
N TRP A 34 2.19 -0.37 2.12
CA TRP A 34 1.83 -1.25 1.01
C TRP A 34 0.32 -1.29 0.75
N ALA A 35 -0.46 -1.34 1.83
CA ALA A 35 -1.92 -1.25 1.75
C ALA A 35 -2.36 0.13 1.25
N VAL A 36 -1.72 1.20 1.70
CA VAL A 36 -2.01 2.58 1.28
C VAL A 36 -1.88 2.73 -0.24
N PHE A 37 -0.82 2.20 -0.85
CA PHE A 37 -0.66 2.26 -2.31
C PHE A 37 -1.72 1.40 -3.04
N PHE A 38 -2.06 0.23 -2.53
CA PHE A 38 -3.12 -0.61 -3.13
C PHE A 38 -4.51 0.06 -3.04
N ILE A 39 -4.87 0.57 -1.86
CA ILE A 39 -6.13 1.30 -1.62
C ILE A 39 -6.17 2.59 -2.45
N GLY A 40 -5.05 3.30 -2.52
CA GLY A 40 -4.89 4.48 -3.38
C GLY A 40 -5.15 4.16 -4.85
N GLY A 41 -4.58 3.07 -5.36
CA GLY A 41 -4.86 2.57 -6.72
C GLY A 41 -6.35 2.32 -6.97
N PHE A 42 -7.07 1.80 -5.96
CA PHE A 42 -8.50 1.54 -6.06
C PHE A 42 -9.34 2.82 -6.07
N TYR A 43 -9.15 3.74 -5.12
CA TYR A 43 -10.00 4.94 -4.97
C TYR A 43 -9.55 6.14 -5.81
N LEU A 44 -8.24 6.28 -6.05
CA LEU A 44 -7.60 7.46 -6.62
C LEU A 44 -7.05 7.20 -8.04
N ARG A 45 -7.52 6.15 -8.73
CA ARG A 45 -7.11 5.81 -10.12
C ARG A 45 -7.08 7.01 -11.08
N SER A 46 -8.10 7.88 -11.04
CA SER A 46 -8.15 9.07 -11.91
C SER A 46 -7.14 10.17 -11.51
N TRP A 47 -6.64 10.12 -10.28
CA TRP A 47 -5.65 11.05 -9.72
C TRP A 47 -4.25 10.43 -9.69
N THR A 48 -4.02 9.28 -10.32
CA THR A 48 -2.72 8.58 -10.33
C THR A 48 -1.54 9.50 -10.58
N ARG A 49 -1.64 10.41 -11.57
CA ARG A 49 -0.56 11.33 -11.95
C ARG A 49 -0.13 12.32 -10.85
N TRP A 50 -0.94 12.49 -9.80
CA TRP A 50 -0.69 13.43 -8.70
C TRP A 50 -0.61 12.71 -7.35
N ALA A 51 -1.58 11.83 -7.05
CA ALA A 51 -1.69 11.15 -5.77
C ALA A 51 -0.56 10.12 -5.56
N PHE A 52 -0.17 9.38 -6.60
CA PHE A 52 0.90 8.40 -6.48
C PHE A 52 2.27 9.07 -6.22
N PRO A 53 2.71 10.07 -7.00
CA PRO A 53 3.94 10.82 -6.67
C PRO A 53 3.91 11.49 -5.30
N LEU A 54 2.75 12.01 -4.87
CA LEU A 54 2.61 12.63 -3.55
C LEU A 54 2.85 11.62 -2.42
N LEU A 55 2.23 10.44 -2.49
CA LEU A 55 2.44 9.38 -1.49
C LEU A 55 3.87 8.83 -1.53
N MET A 56 4.50 8.79 -2.71
CA MET A 56 5.92 8.43 -2.84
C MET A 56 6.83 9.45 -2.17
N ALA A 57 6.59 10.74 -2.41
CA ALA A 57 7.33 11.82 -1.78
C ALA A 57 7.14 11.79 -0.26
N LEU A 58 5.92 11.55 0.21
CA LEU A 58 5.63 11.36 1.63
C LEU A 58 6.44 10.21 2.23
N ALA A 59 6.55 9.07 1.54
CA ALA A 59 7.35 7.94 1.98
C ALA A 59 8.80 8.35 2.24
N ILE A 60 9.42 9.02 1.27
CA ILE A 60 10.82 9.47 1.34
C ILE A 60 10.99 10.50 2.45
N VAL A 61 10.07 11.47 2.56
CA VAL A 61 10.13 12.52 3.60
C VAL A 61 10.05 11.89 4.99
N VAL A 62 9.13 10.97 5.21
CA VAL A 62 9.01 10.27 6.50
C VAL A 62 10.29 9.47 6.80
N ASP A 63 10.82 8.72 5.83
CA ASP A 63 12.04 7.93 6.03
C ASP A 63 13.24 8.84 6.38
N VAL A 64 13.40 9.97 5.69
CA VAL A 64 14.45 10.96 5.97
C VAL A 64 14.29 11.54 7.38
N LEU A 65 13.08 11.93 7.78
CA LEU A 65 12.82 12.52 9.11
C LEU A 65 13.09 11.51 10.23
N VAL A 66 12.59 10.28 10.09
CA VAL A 66 12.79 9.21 11.08
C VAL A 66 14.27 8.90 11.24
N ILE A 67 14.97 8.66 10.12
CA ILE A 67 16.40 8.32 10.16
C ILE A 67 17.22 9.50 10.71
N SER A 68 16.93 10.73 10.29
CA SER A 68 17.66 11.91 10.77
C SER A 68 17.43 12.16 12.27
N SER A 69 16.21 11.90 12.76
CA SER A 69 15.91 11.99 14.20
C SER A 69 16.66 10.97 15.06
N SER A 70 17.10 9.85 14.47
CA SER A 70 17.95 8.84 15.12
C SER A 70 19.44 9.20 15.14
N GLY A 71 19.82 10.38 14.64
CA GLY A 71 21.20 10.85 14.59
C GLY A 71 22.03 10.29 13.43
N GLN A 72 21.41 9.55 12.50
CA GLN A 72 22.07 9.01 11.31
C GLN A 72 21.73 9.81 10.05
N GLN A 73 22.64 9.84 9.08
CA GLN A 73 22.37 10.42 7.77
C GLN A 73 21.59 9.42 6.91
N TYR A 74 20.51 9.87 6.25
CA TYR A 74 19.66 9.02 5.41
C TYR A 74 20.46 8.16 4.40
N LEU A 75 21.38 8.78 3.65
CA LEU A 75 22.18 8.10 2.63
C LEU A 75 23.20 7.10 3.20
N GLN A 76 23.46 7.15 4.51
CA GLN A 76 24.40 6.26 5.20
C GLN A 76 23.68 5.18 6.03
N HIS A 77 22.35 5.24 6.11
CA HIS A 77 21.56 4.29 6.88
C HIS A 77 21.53 2.93 6.20
N TYR A 78 21.53 1.85 6.99
CA TYR A 78 21.65 0.48 6.49
C TYR A 78 20.49 0.03 5.59
N CYS A 79 19.33 0.69 5.68
CA CYS A 79 18.17 0.45 4.81
C CYS A 79 18.27 1.11 3.43
N VAL A 80 19.21 2.03 3.24
CA VAL A 80 19.34 2.80 1.99
C VAL A 80 20.48 2.23 1.16
N SER A 81 20.19 1.96 -0.11
CA SER A 81 21.13 1.36 -1.06
C SER A 81 20.91 1.97 -2.45
N PRO A 82 21.84 1.77 -3.40
CA PRO A 82 21.58 2.16 -4.78
C PRO A 82 20.23 1.62 -5.29
N GLY A 83 19.82 0.42 -4.90
CA GLY A 83 18.55 -0.20 -5.31
C GLY A 83 17.29 0.42 -4.71
N THR A 84 17.38 1.44 -3.85
CA THR A 84 16.21 2.16 -3.31
C THR A 84 15.32 2.75 -4.42
N TRP A 85 15.85 3.04 -5.62
CA TRP A 85 15.03 3.47 -6.76
C TRP A 85 14.00 2.40 -7.20
N MET A 86 14.23 1.12 -6.90
CA MET A 86 13.30 0.02 -7.18
C MET A 86 12.02 0.09 -6.34
N LEU A 87 11.97 0.93 -5.31
CA LEU A 87 10.73 1.21 -4.58
C LEU A 87 9.67 1.86 -5.49
N LEU A 88 10.07 2.60 -6.52
CA LEU A 88 9.13 3.23 -7.44
C LEU A 88 8.28 2.19 -8.19
N PRO A 89 8.86 1.24 -8.96
CA PRO A 89 8.07 0.16 -9.57
C PRO A 89 7.45 -0.80 -8.53
N ALA A 90 8.08 -0.99 -7.36
CA ALA A 90 7.51 -1.80 -6.30
C ALA A 90 6.15 -1.24 -5.81
N TYR A 91 6.10 0.03 -5.41
CA TYR A 91 4.86 0.65 -4.96
C TYR A 91 3.87 0.88 -6.10
N PHE A 92 4.35 1.10 -7.33
CA PHE A 92 3.45 1.19 -8.49
C PHE A 92 2.76 -0.14 -8.77
N SER A 93 3.39 -1.29 -8.52
CA SER A 93 2.73 -2.59 -8.67
C SER A 93 1.50 -2.75 -7.75
N LEU A 94 1.59 -2.27 -6.52
CA LEU A 94 0.47 -2.21 -5.56
C LEU A 94 -0.63 -1.28 -6.06
N TRP A 95 -0.25 -0.08 -6.51
CA TRP A 95 -1.18 0.87 -7.11
C TRP A 95 -1.90 0.28 -8.32
N ALA A 96 -1.16 -0.39 -9.22
CA ALA A 96 -1.72 -1.09 -10.37
C ALA A 96 -2.70 -2.20 -9.97
N GLY A 97 -2.37 -2.99 -8.95
CA GLY A 97 -3.30 -3.99 -8.38
C GLY A 97 -4.63 -3.37 -7.94
N GLY A 98 -4.59 -2.25 -7.23
CA GLY A 98 -5.78 -1.49 -6.84
C GLY A 98 -6.57 -0.95 -8.03
N MET A 99 -5.88 -0.39 -9.04
CA MET A 99 -6.51 0.13 -10.25
C MET A 99 -7.23 -0.98 -11.05
N LEU A 100 -6.61 -2.15 -11.15
CA LEU A 100 -7.17 -3.33 -11.82
C LEU A 100 -8.36 -3.90 -11.06
N LEU A 101 -8.33 -3.86 -9.72
CA LEU A 101 -9.47 -4.24 -8.90
C LEU A 101 -10.65 -3.29 -9.12
N ARG A 102 -10.38 -1.98 -9.18
CA ARG A 102 -11.41 -0.96 -9.43
C ARG A 102 -12.04 -1.07 -10.83
N HIS A 103 -11.29 -1.57 -11.80
CA HIS A 103 -11.81 -1.77 -13.16
C HIS A 103 -12.92 -2.83 -13.18
N GLY A 104 -14.13 -2.42 -13.58
CA GLY A 104 -15.31 -3.28 -13.55
C GLY A 104 -15.89 -3.51 -12.14
N TYR A 105 -15.56 -2.65 -11.16
CA TYR A 105 -16.14 -2.73 -9.82
C TYR A 105 -17.60 -2.23 -9.84
N HIS A 106 -18.54 -3.13 -9.56
CA HIS A 106 -19.98 -2.84 -9.48
C HIS A 106 -20.57 -3.00 -8.07
N GLY A 107 -19.72 -3.15 -7.05
CA GLY A 107 -20.12 -3.30 -5.65
C GLY A 107 -19.44 -4.49 -4.97
N ALA A 108 -19.60 -4.56 -3.66
CA ALA A 108 -19.05 -5.60 -2.81
C ALA A 108 -19.86 -6.90 -2.95
N HIS A 109 -19.22 -7.91 -3.53
CA HIS A 109 -19.76 -9.25 -3.75
C HIS A 109 -18.61 -10.28 -3.75
N TRP A 110 -18.93 -11.58 -3.67
CA TRP A 110 -17.93 -12.63 -3.48
C TRP A 110 -16.87 -12.71 -4.59
N SER A 111 -17.23 -12.53 -5.87
CA SER A 111 -16.22 -12.49 -6.95
C SER A 111 -15.31 -11.28 -6.90
N THR A 112 -15.79 -10.11 -6.44
CA THR A 112 -14.91 -8.96 -6.15
C THR A 112 -13.92 -9.30 -5.04
N LEU A 113 -14.36 -9.99 -3.98
CA LEU A 113 -13.46 -10.41 -2.91
C LEU A 113 -12.38 -11.36 -3.43
N GLY A 114 -12.76 -12.39 -4.20
CA GLY A 114 -11.81 -13.31 -4.82
C GLY A 114 -10.80 -12.61 -5.73
N LYS A 115 -11.28 -11.72 -6.60
CA LYS A 115 -10.42 -10.87 -7.46
C LYS A 115 -9.50 -9.97 -6.62
N GLY A 116 -10.01 -9.40 -5.53
CA GLY A 116 -9.26 -8.55 -4.61
C GLY A 116 -8.13 -9.29 -3.92
N VAL A 117 -8.39 -10.50 -3.39
CA VAL A 117 -7.36 -11.37 -2.79
C VAL A 117 -6.29 -11.72 -3.82
N LEU A 118 -6.68 -12.17 -5.01
CA LEU A 118 -5.74 -12.54 -6.06
C LEU A 118 -4.83 -11.36 -6.47
N LEU A 119 -5.43 -10.19 -6.72
CA LEU A 119 -4.68 -9.00 -7.13
C LEU A 119 -3.80 -8.48 -6.01
N LEU A 120 -4.23 -8.55 -4.75
CA LEU A 120 -3.41 -8.16 -3.61
C LEU A 120 -2.19 -9.06 -3.49
N VAL A 121 -2.37 -10.39 -3.51
CA VAL A 121 -1.26 -11.36 -3.42
C VAL A 121 -0.28 -11.14 -4.57
N ALA A 122 -0.76 -11.02 -5.81
CA ALA A 122 0.08 -10.78 -6.97
C ALA A 122 0.85 -9.44 -6.87
N ALA A 123 0.18 -8.37 -6.46
CA ALA A 123 0.81 -7.06 -6.35
C ALA A 123 1.84 -7.01 -5.21
N VAL A 124 1.57 -7.66 -4.06
CA VAL A 124 2.52 -7.81 -2.96
C VAL A 124 3.73 -8.63 -3.41
N ALA A 125 3.53 -9.70 -4.19
CA ALA A 125 4.63 -10.52 -4.70
C ALA A 125 5.56 -9.71 -5.62
N VAL A 126 5.01 -8.95 -6.55
CA VAL A 126 5.77 -8.09 -7.46
C VAL A 126 6.43 -6.93 -6.69
N CYS A 127 5.72 -6.32 -5.72
CA CYS A 127 6.26 -5.28 -4.86
C CYS A 127 7.48 -5.79 -4.07
N HIS A 128 7.34 -6.95 -3.43
CA HIS A 128 8.41 -7.56 -2.67
C HIS A 128 9.59 -7.91 -3.59
N LEU A 129 9.33 -8.37 -4.81
CA LEU A 129 10.38 -8.72 -5.78
C LEU A 129 11.26 -7.51 -6.09
N PHE A 130 10.66 -6.37 -6.39
CA PHE A 130 11.40 -5.14 -6.69
C PHE A 130 12.06 -4.54 -5.45
N ALA A 131 11.34 -4.44 -4.33
CA ALA A 131 11.86 -3.80 -3.13
C ALA A 131 13.00 -4.61 -2.50
N GLN A 132 12.76 -5.89 -2.26
CA GLN A 132 13.72 -6.78 -1.61
C GLN A 132 14.82 -7.22 -2.58
N GLY A 133 14.52 -7.47 -3.86
CA GLY A 133 15.54 -7.71 -4.87
C GLY A 133 16.45 -6.49 -5.09
N GLY A 134 15.86 -5.29 -5.22
CA GLY A 134 16.62 -4.05 -5.35
C GLY A 134 17.61 -3.86 -4.20
N PHE A 135 17.16 -4.06 -2.96
CA PHE A 135 18.03 -3.98 -1.80
C PHE A 135 19.08 -5.11 -1.77
N TYR A 136 18.66 -6.37 -1.90
CA TYR A 136 19.53 -7.54 -1.74
C TYR A 136 20.72 -7.53 -2.69
N TRP A 137 20.52 -7.14 -3.94
CA TRP A 137 21.56 -7.16 -4.97
C TRP A 137 22.45 -5.92 -5.02
N SER A 138 22.05 -4.81 -4.37
CA SER A 138 22.78 -3.54 -4.45
C SER A 138 23.30 -3.02 -3.11
N SER A 139 22.80 -3.57 -2.00
CA SER A 139 23.17 -3.13 -0.65
C SER A 139 24.51 -3.74 -0.23
N LYS A 140 25.33 -2.92 0.42
CA LYS A 140 26.58 -3.38 1.07
C LYS A 140 26.32 -4.26 2.29
N MET A 141 25.07 -4.34 2.76
CA MET A 141 24.67 -5.18 3.90
C MET A 141 24.60 -6.67 3.54
N VAL A 142 24.60 -7.01 2.25
CA VAL A 142 24.66 -8.39 1.75
C VAL A 142 26.05 -8.60 1.16
N ALA A 143 26.98 -9.13 1.96
CA ALA A 143 28.38 -9.28 1.57
C ALA A 143 28.57 -10.25 0.38
N GLU A 144 27.81 -11.35 0.37
CA GLU A 144 27.89 -12.41 -0.64
C GLU A 144 26.49 -12.74 -1.18
N PRO A 145 25.93 -11.91 -2.10
CA PRO A 145 24.60 -12.12 -2.62
C PRO A 145 24.55 -13.38 -3.49
N SER A 146 23.58 -14.26 -3.22
CA SER A 146 23.33 -15.47 -4.01
C SER A 146 21.84 -15.63 -4.30
N VAL A 147 21.51 -16.33 -5.37
CA VAL A 147 20.09 -16.55 -5.74
C VAL A 147 19.37 -17.36 -4.66
N ALA A 148 20.04 -18.36 -4.07
CA ALA A 148 19.47 -19.17 -2.99
C ALA A 148 19.23 -18.33 -1.72
N GLY A 149 20.18 -17.47 -1.34
CA GLY A 149 20.02 -16.57 -0.20
C GLY A 149 18.91 -15.54 -0.42
N TRP A 150 18.83 -14.97 -1.63
CA TRP A 150 17.77 -14.06 -2.02
C TRP A 150 16.38 -14.71 -1.95
N LEU A 151 16.23 -15.91 -2.52
CA LEU A 151 14.97 -16.66 -2.53
C LEU A 151 14.54 -17.03 -1.11
N LYS A 152 15.48 -17.47 -0.26
CA LYS A 152 15.20 -17.73 1.15
C LYS A 152 14.71 -16.46 1.85
N ASN A 153 15.43 -15.35 1.70
CA ASN A 153 15.04 -14.08 2.32
C ASN A 153 13.67 -13.61 1.80
N TYR A 154 13.37 -13.82 0.53
CA TYR A 154 12.09 -13.44 -0.07
C TYR A 154 10.97 -14.26 0.58
N ALA A 155 11.15 -15.57 0.68
CA ALA A 155 10.16 -16.47 1.28
C ALA A 155 9.93 -16.17 2.77
N ASP A 156 11.00 -15.90 3.53
CA ASP A 156 10.94 -15.59 4.96
C ASP A 156 10.11 -14.32 5.23
N TRP A 157 10.21 -13.32 4.36
CA TRP A 157 9.58 -12.00 4.55
C TRP A 157 8.25 -11.83 3.81
N PHE A 158 7.98 -12.61 2.76
CA PHE A 158 6.78 -12.46 1.95
C PHE A 158 5.47 -12.54 2.76
N VAL A 159 5.31 -13.57 3.60
CA VAL A 159 4.09 -13.78 4.38
C VAL A 159 3.85 -12.66 5.42
N PRO A 160 4.85 -12.24 6.22
CA PRO A 160 4.70 -11.07 7.08
C PRO A 160 4.23 -9.80 6.37
N TYR A 161 4.85 -9.44 5.23
CA TYR A 161 4.44 -8.25 4.46
C TYR A 161 3.03 -8.41 3.87
N LEU A 162 2.71 -9.59 3.31
CA LEU A 162 1.38 -9.89 2.79
C LEU A 162 0.32 -9.78 3.89
N ARG A 163 0.59 -10.32 5.07
CA ARG A 163 -0.34 -10.30 6.21
C ARG A 163 -0.68 -8.87 6.62
N THR A 164 0.33 -8.02 6.79
CA THR A 164 0.12 -6.61 7.14
C THR A 164 -0.71 -5.89 6.08
N ALA A 165 -0.34 -6.06 4.80
CA ALA A 165 -1.11 -5.46 3.70
C ALA A 165 -2.56 -5.96 3.68
N ALA A 166 -2.77 -7.27 3.86
CA ALA A 166 -4.10 -7.89 3.88
C ALA A 166 -4.97 -7.41 5.04
N ILE A 167 -4.40 -7.16 6.23
CA ILE A 167 -5.15 -6.63 7.36
C ILE A 167 -5.70 -5.24 7.02
N TYR A 168 -4.85 -4.30 6.59
CA TYR A 168 -5.28 -2.94 6.27
C TYR A 168 -6.23 -2.88 5.06
N VAL A 169 -5.95 -3.64 4.01
CA VAL A 169 -6.84 -3.73 2.83
C VAL A 169 -8.17 -4.38 3.21
N GLY A 170 -8.16 -5.40 4.06
CA GLY A 170 -9.35 -6.07 4.57
C GLY A 170 -10.24 -5.12 5.39
N LEU A 171 -9.63 -4.30 6.27
CA LEU A 171 -10.34 -3.26 7.01
C LEU A 171 -10.98 -2.23 6.06
N ALA A 172 -10.23 -1.77 5.04
CA ALA A 172 -10.77 -0.87 4.03
C ALA A 172 -11.93 -1.51 3.23
N ALA A 173 -11.82 -2.80 2.89
CA ALA A 173 -12.87 -3.54 2.21
C ALA A 173 -14.13 -3.71 3.07
N ALA A 174 -13.98 -3.97 4.38
CA ALA A 174 -15.10 -4.06 5.32
C ALA A 174 -15.82 -2.72 5.46
N LEU A 175 -15.08 -1.61 5.54
CA LEU A 175 -15.66 -0.26 5.51
C LEU A 175 -16.39 0.01 4.20
N GLN A 176 -15.81 -0.34 3.05
CA GLN A 176 -16.45 -0.19 1.75
C GLN A 176 -17.78 -0.96 1.69
N LEU A 177 -17.78 -2.23 2.09
CA LEU A 177 -18.99 -3.05 2.16
C LEU A 177 -20.04 -2.38 3.05
N THR A 178 -19.65 -1.92 4.24
CA THR A 178 -20.57 -1.28 5.19
C THR A 178 -21.20 -0.02 4.59
N THR A 179 -20.41 0.84 3.96
CA THR A 179 -20.91 2.06 3.30
C THR A 179 -21.89 1.76 2.17
N GLU A 180 -21.64 0.71 1.38
CA GLU A 180 -22.54 0.28 0.32
C GLU A 180 -23.86 -0.31 0.86
N GLN A 181 -23.81 -1.10 1.93
CA GLN A 181 -25.02 -1.68 2.54
C GLN A 181 -25.89 -0.61 3.20
N VAL A 182 -25.29 0.32 3.95
CA VAL A 182 -26.02 1.44 4.55
C VAL A 182 -26.68 2.30 3.47
N GLY A 183 -25.98 2.57 2.36
CA GLY A 183 -26.55 3.31 1.23
C GLY A 183 -27.79 2.63 0.65
N LYS A 184 -27.74 1.31 0.42
CA LYS A 184 -28.87 0.53 -0.08
C LYS A 184 -30.05 0.53 0.89
N LEU A 185 -29.80 0.39 2.19
CA LEU A 185 -30.85 0.40 3.22
C LEU A 185 -31.54 1.76 3.32
N LEU A 186 -30.79 2.86 3.23
CA LEU A 186 -31.35 4.21 3.24
C LEU A 186 -32.21 4.48 2.02
N GLN A 187 -31.78 4.02 0.83
CA GLN A 187 -32.58 4.11 -0.39
C GLN A 187 -33.88 3.32 -0.28
N ALA A 188 -33.81 2.05 0.13
CA ALA A 188 -35.00 1.22 0.33
C ALA A 188 -35.99 1.85 1.32
N ARG A 189 -35.50 2.48 2.40
CA ARG A 189 -36.34 3.21 3.36
C ARG A 189 -37.03 4.42 2.72
N GLN A 190 -36.33 5.17 1.88
CA GLN A 190 -36.91 6.34 1.19
C GLN A 190 -38.00 5.93 0.20
N ASP A 191 -37.81 4.80 -0.49
CA ASP A 191 -38.79 4.29 -1.46
C ASP A 191 -40.07 3.80 -0.78
N VAL A 192 -40.00 3.25 0.44
CA VAL A 192 -41.18 2.84 1.23
C VAL A 192 -41.96 4.04 1.80
N LEU A 193 -41.29 5.18 2.02
CA LEU A 193 -41.90 6.39 2.59
C LEU A 193 -42.50 7.33 1.53
N ARG A 194 -42.33 7.02 0.24
CA ARG A 194 -42.92 7.74 -0.90
C ARG A 194 -44.19 7.04 -1.35
#